data_AF-A0A564UJC0-F1
#
_entry.id   AF-A0A564UJC0-F1
#
_cell.length_a   1.000
_cell.length_b   1.000
_cell.length_c   1.000
_cell.angle_alpha   90.00
_cell.angle_beta   90.00
_cell.angle_gamma   90.00
#
_symmetry.space_group_name_H-M   'P 1'
#
loop_
_entity.id
_entity.type
_entity.pdbx_description
1 polymer ?
#
loop_
_entity_poly.entity_id
_entity_poly.type
_entity_poly.pdbx_seq_one_letter_code
_entity_poly.pdbx_strand_id
1 'polypeptide(L)'
;MESGLQELKFSRYNQKVELSGKLFLYNALTGGYASVDEEYRDNFDKCDFKKLDSMKELAELPNAIINQLMEGGFIIPKNFDEFNVIKSMHYRGRFGANKALTMTLIPTMNCNFRCPYCYEKDKKYPVKKMTTEVMDAIIKYVESRIDSVDHIFVTWYGGEPLLGLHEIRIMQNKLIELASQKDVQVSGMIITNGYGLTKEISDELVQMQIKTAQVTIDGPEEIHNRTRFLKNGEGTYRRIINNLLQANENLEVVIRVNIQKENIKYVPEFVDSLKQVGIDKRNNIKPYFSLVRDYEIDKGYIYSSCFSVPEFSEEESKLRQILLKKGFQPANSNIQPKLYGCGAVSPNSILVEPDGTLQKCWNVVGDKNEAIGNIMDIGDEFNGTLQELINESKWYAWSEFENEDCKNCEVLPLCMGGCPYYAVKRNELFEKYHYRCTSEKYNLKNVLQELAEEYINENLYKNEEKEV
;
A
#
# COMPACT_ATOMS: atom_id res chain seq x y z
N MET A 1 41.55 8.26 15.43
CA MET A 1 40.43 7.32 15.20
C MET A 1 39.30 7.55 16.19
N GLU A 2 39.57 7.64 17.50
CA GLU A 2 38.57 8.08 18.50
C GLU A 2 37.90 9.43 18.18
N SER A 3 38.61 10.36 17.53
CA SER A 3 38.08 11.70 17.22
C SER A 3 36.93 11.73 16.21
N GLY A 4 36.75 10.69 15.38
CA GLY A 4 35.68 10.64 14.37
C GLY A 4 34.37 10.09 14.92
N LEU A 5 34.44 9.04 15.75
CA LEU A 5 33.27 8.41 16.39
C LEU A 5 32.60 9.33 17.42
N GLN A 6 33.36 10.24 18.03
CA GLN A 6 32.82 11.24 18.95
C GLN A 6 31.82 12.18 18.28
N GLU A 7 31.82 12.34 16.96
CA GLU A 7 30.85 13.17 16.23
C GLU A 7 29.67 12.37 15.66
N LEU A 8 29.61 11.07 15.95
CA LEU A 8 28.58 10.15 15.47
C LEU A 8 27.65 9.69 16.62
N LYS A 9 26.48 9.20 16.24
CA LYS A 9 25.51 8.53 17.11
C LYS A 9 24.82 7.40 16.34
N PHE A 10 24.23 6.45 17.05
CA PHE A 10 23.32 5.50 16.44
C PHE A 10 22.02 6.19 16.01
N SER A 11 21.49 5.77 14.86
CA SER A 11 20.13 6.12 14.45
C SER A 11 19.11 5.55 15.42
N ARG A 12 18.07 6.33 15.75
CA ARG A 12 16.96 5.87 16.60
C ARG A 12 16.07 4.83 15.91
N TYR A 13 16.21 4.66 14.60
CA TYR A 13 15.43 3.76 13.76
C TYR A 13 16.11 2.42 13.52
N ASN A 14 17.22 2.15 14.21
CA ASN A 14 17.92 0.88 14.14
C ASN A 14 17.18 -0.22 14.89
N GLN A 15 17.19 -1.41 14.31
CA GLN A 15 16.69 -2.65 14.87
C GLN A 15 17.77 -3.72 14.79
N LYS A 16 17.79 -4.61 15.78
CA LYS A 16 18.62 -5.81 15.78
C LYS A 16 17.74 -7.04 15.66
N VAL A 17 18.15 -7.96 14.81
CA VAL A 17 17.48 -9.24 14.65
C VAL A 17 18.51 -10.35 14.65
N GLU A 18 18.26 -11.36 15.46
CA GLU A 18 19.07 -12.57 15.51
C GLU A 18 18.27 -13.75 15.01
N LEU A 19 18.92 -14.56 14.19
CA LEU A 19 18.37 -15.80 13.66
C LEU A 19 19.49 -16.79 13.37
N SER A 20 19.33 -18.03 13.85
CA SER A 20 20.30 -19.12 13.63
C SER A 20 21.74 -18.77 13.98
N GLY A 21 21.93 -17.98 15.06
CA GLY A 21 23.24 -17.51 15.53
C GLY A 21 23.83 -16.34 14.75
N LYS A 22 23.23 -15.92 13.63
CA LYS A 22 23.67 -14.75 12.87
C LYS A 22 22.91 -13.49 13.32
N LEU A 23 23.63 -12.38 13.44
CA LEU A 23 23.07 -11.08 13.78
C LEU A 23 22.83 -10.25 12.50
N PHE A 24 21.69 -9.58 12.45
CA PHE A 24 21.27 -8.69 11.38
C PHE A 24 20.90 -7.33 11.95
N LEU A 25 21.22 -6.29 11.20
CA LEU A 25 20.89 -4.90 11.50
C LEU A 25 19.91 -4.39 10.45
N TYR A 26 18.91 -3.64 10.89
CA TYR A 26 17.99 -2.95 10.01
C TYR A 26 17.83 -1.48 10.43
N ASN A 27 17.78 -0.57 9.47
CA ASN A 27 17.52 0.84 9.72
C ASN A 27 16.22 1.27 9.01
N ALA A 28 15.18 1.56 9.79
CA ALA A 28 13.87 1.86 9.20
C ALA A 28 13.86 3.16 8.37
N LEU A 29 14.76 4.11 8.65
CA LEU A 29 14.83 5.39 7.93
C LEU A 29 15.36 5.22 6.50
N THR A 30 16.40 4.41 6.33
CA THR A 30 17.06 4.22 5.03
C THR A 30 16.62 2.96 4.31
N GLY A 31 16.01 2.00 5.02
CA GLY A 31 15.81 0.64 4.51
C GLY A 31 17.09 -0.20 4.51
N GLY A 32 18.20 0.31 5.07
CA GLY A 32 19.47 -0.40 5.17
C GLY A 32 19.30 -1.71 5.94
N TYR A 33 19.78 -2.81 5.35
CA TYR A 33 19.74 -4.14 5.94
C TYR A 33 21.09 -4.81 5.77
N ALA A 34 21.70 -5.25 6.87
CA ALA A 34 23.05 -5.81 6.88
C ALA A 34 23.12 -7.04 7.78
N SER A 35 23.86 -8.06 7.34
CA SER A 35 24.28 -9.15 8.21
C SER A 35 25.63 -8.81 8.84
N VAL A 36 25.78 -9.08 10.12
CA VAL A 36 27.03 -8.88 10.86
C VAL A 36 27.89 -10.13 10.73
N ASP A 37 29.16 -9.95 10.38
CA ASP A 37 30.14 -11.04 10.37
C ASP A 37 30.53 -11.43 11.80
N GLU A 38 30.82 -12.72 12.00
CA GLU A 38 31.06 -13.30 13.32
C GLU A 38 32.19 -12.58 14.08
N GLU A 39 33.22 -12.13 13.37
CA GLU A 39 34.37 -11.42 13.97
C GLU A 39 33.99 -10.10 14.67
N TYR A 40 32.85 -9.48 14.31
CA TYR A 40 32.37 -8.23 14.90
C TYR A 40 31.18 -8.43 15.84
N ARG A 41 30.70 -9.67 16.00
CA ARG A 41 29.46 -9.99 16.74
C ARG A 41 29.48 -9.42 18.16
N ASP A 42 30.58 -9.64 18.89
CA ASP A 42 30.75 -9.19 20.28
C ASP A 42 30.64 -7.66 20.43
N ASN A 43 31.14 -6.89 19.45
CA ASN A 43 31.02 -5.43 19.45
C ASN A 43 29.54 -5.04 19.35
N PHE A 44 28.82 -5.65 18.41
CA PHE A 44 27.42 -5.32 18.21
C PHE A 44 26.53 -5.84 19.34
N ASP A 45 26.78 -6.98 19.95
CA ASP A 45 25.97 -7.46 21.10
C ASP A 45 26.03 -6.51 22.29
N LYS A 46 27.19 -5.89 22.54
CA LYS A 46 27.37 -4.86 23.58
C LYS A 46 26.73 -3.52 23.20
N CYS A 47 26.43 -3.30 21.92
CA CYS A 47 25.83 -2.04 21.49
C CYS A 47 24.38 -1.86 21.97
N ASP A 48 24.10 -0.79 22.70
CA ASP A 48 22.75 -0.28 22.91
C ASP A 48 22.53 0.93 21.99
N PHE A 49 21.79 0.74 20.89
CA PHE A 49 21.54 1.79 19.91
C PHE A 49 20.77 3.00 20.45
N LYS A 50 20.21 2.90 21.67
CA LYS A 50 19.53 4.02 22.34
C LYS A 50 20.48 4.86 23.21
N LYS A 51 21.72 4.40 23.44
CA LYS A 51 22.68 5.06 24.33
C LYS A 51 23.88 5.59 23.56
N LEU A 52 24.18 6.87 23.72
CA LEU A 52 25.30 7.50 23.04
C LEU A 52 26.66 6.89 23.44
N ASP A 53 26.84 6.59 24.74
CA ASP A 53 28.08 6.00 25.26
C ASP A 53 28.37 4.61 24.67
N SER A 54 27.37 3.97 24.07
CA SER A 54 27.52 2.70 23.39
C SER A 54 28.35 2.78 22.10
N MET A 55 28.58 3.97 21.56
CA MET A 55 29.42 4.16 20.37
C MET A 55 30.87 3.72 20.59
N LYS A 56 31.33 3.66 21.85
CA LYS A 56 32.67 3.19 22.21
C LYS A 56 32.94 1.75 21.80
N GLU A 57 31.90 0.92 21.72
CA GLU A 57 32.02 -0.49 21.32
C GLU A 57 32.41 -0.62 19.83
N LEU A 58 32.30 0.45 19.04
CA LEU A 58 32.73 0.51 17.65
C LEU A 58 34.16 1.06 17.48
N ALA A 59 34.85 1.45 18.56
CA ALA A 59 36.14 2.16 18.49
C ALA A 59 37.26 1.36 17.84
N GLU A 60 37.22 0.03 17.97
CA GLU A 60 38.24 -0.89 17.44
C GLU A 60 37.87 -1.45 16.06
N LEU A 61 36.69 -1.12 15.52
CA LEU A 61 36.27 -1.63 14.21
C LEU A 61 37.06 -0.98 13.07
N PRO A 62 37.33 -1.72 11.97
CA PRO A 62 37.96 -1.15 10.79
C PRO A 62 37.14 0.00 10.19
N ASN A 63 37.82 1.02 9.66
CA ASN A 63 37.15 2.17 9.01
C ASN A 63 36.20 1.75 7.87
N ALA A 64 36.49 0.65 7.18
CA ALA A 64 35.61 0.11 6.15
C ALA A 64 34.23 -0.29 6.72
N ILE A 65 34.21 -0.92 7.90
CA ILE A 65 32.96 -1.30 8.59
C ILE A 65 32.23 -0.04 9.06
N ILE A 66 32.94 0.95 9.62
CA ILE A 66 32.34 2.23 10.01
C ILE A 66 31.70 2.93 8.82
N ASN A 67 32.35 2.95 7.65
CA ASN A 67 31.79 3.55 6.43
C ASN A 67 30.53 2.80 5.96
N GLN A 68 30.54 1.46 5.98
CA GLN A 68 29.35 0.66 5.65
C GLN A 68 28.19 0.94 6.61
N LEU A 69 28.48 1.12 7.91
CA LEU A 69 27.47 1.50 8.90
C LEU A 69 26.87 2.89 8.62
N MET A 70 27.68 3.84 8.14
CA MET A 70 27.22 5.17 7.74
C MET A 70 26.39 5.12 6.45
N GLU A 71 26.83 4.36 5.45
CA GLU A 71 26.12 4.16 4.18
C GLU A 71 24.74 3.51 4.41
N GLY A 72 24.66 2.52 5.30
CA GLY A 72 23.40 1.90 5.71
C GLY A 72 22.56 2.74 6.70
N GLY A 73 23.03 3.94 7.09
CA GLY A 73 22.34 4.84 8.01
C GLY A 73 22.26 4.34 9.47
N PHE A 74 23.02 3.30 9.83
CA PHE A 74 23.04 2.75 11.18
C PHE A 74 23.69 3.70 12.18
N ILE A 75 24.74 4.39 11.74
CA ILE A 75 25.36 5.48 12.50
C ILE A 75 25.32 6.75 11.65
N ILE A 76 25.10 7.87 12.31
CA ILE A 76 24.86 9.16 11.68
C ILE A 76 25.58 10.27 12.45
N PRO A 77 25.86 11.43 11.82
CA PRO A 77 26.37 12.60 12.54
C PRO A 77 25.45 13.02 13.70
N LYS A 78 26.03 13.46 14.83
CA LYS A 78 25.26 13.90 16.00
C LYS A 78 24.28 15.03 15.69
N ASN A 79 24.70 15.95 14.82
CA ASN A 79 23.91 17.09 14.35
C ASN A 79 22.84 16.71 13.31
N PHE A 80 22.78 15.45 12.87
CA PHE A 80 21.72 14.98 11.98
C PHE A 80 20.42 14.79 12.78
N ASP A 81 19.45 15.65 12.50
CA ASP A 81 18.10 15.57 13.07
C ASP A 81 17.21 14.70 12.19
N GLU A 82 17.20 13.40 12.49
CA GLU A 82 16.45 12.41 11.73
C GLU A 82 14.96 12.76 11.63
N PHE A 83 14.37 13.30 12.70
CA PHE A 83 12.95 13.64 12.75
C PHE A 83 12.64 14.78 11.77
N ASN A 84 13.43 15.85 11.78
CA ASN A 84 13.25 16.97 10.85
C ASN A 84 13.55 16.58 9.39
N VAL A 85 14.50 15.67 9.16
CA VAL A 85 14.77 15.13 7.82
C VAL A 85 13.57 14.37 7.27
N ILE A 86 13.03 13.41 8.04
CA ILE A 86 11.85 12.65 7.64
C ILE A 86 10.66 13.57 7.40
N LYS A 87 10.40 14.50 8.33
CA LYS A 87 9.32 15.48 8.23
C LYS A 87 9.44 16.32 6.96
N SER A 88 10.65 16.80 6.65
CA SER A 88 10.92 17.56 5.44
C SER A 88 10.69 16.73 4.17
N MET A 89 11.22 15.50 4.12
CA MET A 89 11.04 14.60 2.97
C MET A 89 9.56 14.27 2.74
N HIS A 90 8.81 13.98 3.80
CA HIS A 90 7.38 13.71 3.73
C HIS A 90 6.60 14.92 3.22
N TYR A 91 6.83 16.12 3.78
CA TYR A 91 6.15 17.33 3.30
C TYR A 91 6.52 17.72 1.88
N ARG A 92 7.76 17.49 1.44
CA ARG A 92 8.13 17.65 0.03
C ARG A 92 7.38 16.68 -0.88
N GLY A 93 7.23 15.42 -0.47
CA GLY A 93 6.44 14.44 -1.23
C GLY A 93 4.94 14.76 -1.25
N ARG A 94 4.42 15.29 -0.14
CA ARG A 94 2.99 15.60 0.03
C ARG A 94 2.57 16.89 -0.63
N PHE A 95 3.30 17.98 -0.41
CA PHE A 95 2.95 19.37 -0.79
C PHE A 95 3.92 20.02 -1.78
N GLY A 96 5.09 19.42 -2.01
CA GLY A 96 6.06 19.95 -2.96
C GLY A 96 5.66 19.71 -4.40
N ALA A 97 6.56 20.04 -5.33
CA ALA A 97 6.43 19.74 -6.75
C ALA A 97 6.59 18.23 -7.02
N ASN A 98 5.69 17.42 -6.46
CA ASN A 98 5.55 16.04 -6.87
C ASN A 98 5.19 16.06 -8.35
N LYS A 99 6.07 15.51 -9.16
CA LYS A 99 5.91 15.48 -10.62
C LYS A 99 4.93 14.42 -11.10
N ALA A 100 4.33 13.65 -10.19
CA ALA A 100 3.24 12.75 -10.52
C ALA A 100 1.88 13.40 -10.22
N LEU A 101 0.99 13.46 -11.22
CA LEU A 101 -0.43 13.69 -11.03
C LEU A 101 -1.13 12.35 -10.83
N THR A 102 -1.64 12.10 -9.62
CA THR A 102 -2.36 10.86 -9.30
C THR A 102 -3.87 11.09 -9.35
N MET A 103 -4.61 10.20 -10.00
CA MET A 103 -6.07 10.29 -10.07
C MET A 103 -6.69 8.95 -9.73
N THR A 104 -7.72 8.94 -8.88
CA THR A 104 -8.66 7.81 -8.81
C THR A 104 -9.91 8.19 -9.60
N LEU A 105 -10.20 7.45 -10.67
CA LEU A 105 -11.35 7.72 -11.52
C LEU A 105 -12.37 6.59 -11.36
N ILE A 106 -13.62 6.96 -11.08
CA ILE A 106 -14.72 6.01 -10.96
C ILE A 106 -15.59 6.09 -12.21
N PRO A 107 -15.46 5.17 -13.17
CA PRO A 107 -16.26 5.20 -14.39
C PRO A 107 -17.71 4.83 -14.10
N THR A 108 -18.00 4.07 -13.04
CA THR A 108 -19.36 3.76 -12.60
C THR A 108 -19.42 3.32 -11.14
N MET A 109 -20.54 3.63 -10.47
CA MET A 109 -20.89 3.05 -9.16
C MET A 109 -21.62 1.70 -9.27
N ASN A 110 -21.89 1.20 -10.48
CA ASN A 110 -22.53 -0.11 -10.63
C ASN A 110 -21.52 -1.23 -10.34
N CYS A 111 -21.99 -2.27 -9.66
CA CYS A 111 -21.24 -3.50 -9.42
C CYS A 111 -22.13 -4.71 -9.71
N ASN A 112 -21.59 -5.74 -10.35
CA ASN A 112 -22.27 -7.02 -10.61
C ASN A 112 -22.32 -7.95 -9.38
N PHE A 113 -21.58 -7.64 -8.31
CA PHE A 113 -21.54 -8.40 -7.05
C PHE A 113 -22.42 -7.76 -5.96
N ARG A 114 -22.70 -8.52 -4.89
CA ARG A 114 -23.41 -8.03 -3.68
C ARG A 114 -22.70 -8.46 -2.38
N CYS A 115 -21.42 -8.12 -2.26
CA CYS A 115 -20.62 -8.54 -1.11
C CYS A 115 -21.19 -7.96 0.21
N PRO A 116 -21.32 -8.76 1.27
CA PRO A 116 -22.00 -8.34 2.49
C PRO A 116 -21.22 -7.31 3.30
N TYR A 117 -19.89 -7.28 3.17
CA TYR A 117 -18.98 -6.35 3.83
C TYR A 117 -18.64 -5.10 3.00
N CYS A 118 -19.21 -4.97 1.79
CA CYS A 118 -18.85 -3.87 0.90
C CYS A 118 -19.36 -2.55 1.47
N TYR A 119 -18.48 -1.54 1.55
CA TYR A 119 -18.86 -0.25 2.10
C TYR A 119 -19.83 0.55 1.22
N GLU A 120 -20.04 0.10 -0.01
CA GLU A 120 -20.95 0.68 -0.99
C GLU A 120 -22.36 0.10 -0.91
N LYS A 121 -22.57 -0.98 -0.15
CA LYS A 121 -23.78 -1.83 -0.18
C LYS A 121 -25.10 -1.09 0.09
N ASP A 122 -25.10 -0.12 1.00
CA ASP A 122 -26.31 0.59 1.44
C ASP A 122 -26.42 2.01 0.90
N LYS A 123 -25.37 2.48 0.24
CA LYS A 123 -25.38 3.77 -0.41
C LYS A 123 -26.16 3.58 -1.72
N LYS A 124 -27.36 4.15 -1.78
CA LYS A 124 -28.23 4.21 -2.98
C LYS A 124 -27.59 5.08 -4.05
N TYR A 125 -26.38 4.74 -4.47
CA TYR A 125 -25.69 5.49 -5.49
C TYR A 125 -26.50 5.43 -6.76
N PRO A 126 -26.67 6.56 -7.44
CA PRO A 126 -27.27 6.54 -8.75
C PRO A 126 -26.42 5.62 -9.63
N VAL A 127 -27.07 4.66 -10.30
CA VAL A 127 -26.45 3.76 -11.28
C VAL A 127 -26.10 4.59 -12.50
N LYS A 128 -25.07 5.42 -12.38
CA LYS A 128 -24.58 6.33 -13.40
C LYS A 128 -23.19 5.91 -13.83
N LYS A 129 -22.95 6.12 -15.11
CA LYS A 129 -21.63 6.08 -15.72
C LYS A 129 -21.09 7.50 -15.78
N MET A 130 -19.77 7.63 -15.80
CA MET A 130 -19.10 8.89 -16.05
C MET A 130 -19.54 9.44 -17.41
N THR A 131 -20.00 10.69 -17.43
CA THR A 131 -20.48 11.33 -18.67
C THR A 131 -19.33 11.94 -19.45
N THR A 132 -19.55 12.24 -20.73
CA THR A 132 -18.55 12.90 -21.58
C THR A 132 -18.15 14.26 -21.03
N GLU A 133 -19.08 15.01 -20.45
CA GLU A 133 -18.81 16.33 -19.86
C GLU A 133 -17.85 16.22 -18.67
N VAL A 134 -18.04 15.22 -17.80
CA VAL A 134 -17.13 14.94 -16.68
C VAL A 134 -15.77 14.52 -17.20
N MET A 135 -15.73 13.64 -18.20
CA MET A 135 -14.49 13.21 -18.87
C MET A 135 -13.71 14.40 -19.43
N ASP A 136 -14.37 15.32 -20.14
CA ASP A 136 -13.76 16.51 -20.72
C ASP A 136 -13.25 17.48 -19.64
N ALA A 137 -13.99 17.64 -18.53
CA ALA A 137 -13.53 18.44 -17.40
C ALA A 137 -12.29 17.86 -16.72
N ILE A 138 -12.19 16.53 -16.60
CA ILE A 138 -10.97 15.85 -16.10
C ILE A 138 -9.80 16.14 -17.05
N ILE A 139 -9.99 16.04 -18.36
CA ILE A 139 -8.92 16.32 -19.34
C ILE A 139 -8.45 17.78 -19.25
N LYS A 140 -9.38 18.73 -19.16
CA LYS A 140 -9.05 20.14 -18.95
C LYS A 140 -8.26 20.36 -17.66
N TYR A 141 -8.64 19.67 -16.59
CA TYR A 141 -7.89 19.70 -15.33
C TYR A 141 -6.46 19.18 -15.50
N VAL A 142 -6.26 18.07 -16.21
CA VAL A 142 -4.94 17.52 -16.50
C VAL A 142 -4.12 18.48 -17.38
N GLU A 143 -4.70 19.03 -18.44
CA GLU A 143 -4.06 20.03 -19.30
C GLU A 143 -3.50 21.22 -18.51
N SER A 144 -4.28 21.74 -17.55
CA SER A 144 -3.84 22.88 -16.73
C SER A 144 -2.62 22.59 -15.84
N ARG A 145 -2.25 21.33 -15.66
CA ARG A 145 -1.16 20.86 -14.78
C ARG A 145 -0.05 20.15 -15.53
N ILE A 146 -0.26 19.82 -16.80
CA ILE A 146 0.61 18.90 -17.53
C ILE A 146 2.05 19.39 -17.62
N ASP A 147 2.28 20.70 -17.71
CA ASP A 147 3.61 21.29 -17.79
C ASP A 147 4.39 21.24 -16.46
N SER A 148 3.73 20.86 -15.36
CA SER A 148 4.32 20.74 -14.01
C SER A 148 4.55 19.30 -13.54
N VAL A 149 4.21 18.32 -14.38
CA VAL A 149 4.27 16.89 -14.08
C VAL A 149 5.06 16.15 -15.15
N ASP A 150 5.73 15.06 -14.77
CA ASP A 150 6.39 14.13 -15.71
C ASP A 150 5.67 12.78 -15.78
N HIS A 151 4.70 12.54 -14.90
CA HIS A 151 3.94 11.31 -14.84
C HIS A 151 2.46 11.54 -14.47
N ILE A 152 1.55 10.85 -15.16
CA ILE A 152 0.14 10.73 -14.80
C ILE A 152 -0.13 9.29 -14.41
N PHE A 153 -0.63 9.09 -13.18
CA PHE A 153 -1.01 7.78 -12.67
C PHE A 153 -2.51 7.70 -12.42
N VAL A 154 -3.20 6.75 -13.06
CA VAL A 154 -4.66 6.57 -12.92
C VAL A 154 -4.99 5.26 -12.22
N THR A 155 -5.74 5.34 -11.12
CA THR A 155 -6.40 4.20 -10.49
C THR A 155 -7.86 4.13 -10.91
N TRP A 156 -8.21 3.10 -11.67
CA TRP A 156 -9.59 2.79 -12.04
C TRP A 156 -10.29 2.05 -10.89
N TYR A 157 -11.33 2.67 -10.34
CA TYR A 157 -12.01 2.24 -9.11
C TYR A 157 -13.54 2.27 -9.21
N GLY A 158 -14.26 2.15 -8.10
CA GLY A 158 -15.72 2.21 -8.00
C GLY A 158 -16.34 0.87 -7.67
N GLY A 159 -17.62 0.71 -8.05
CA GLY A 159 -18.36 -0.53 -7.80
C GLY A 159 -17.71 -1.73 -8.52
N GLU A 160 -17.74 -1.73 -9.84
CA GLU A 160 -16.89 -2.59 -10.68
C GLU A 160 -16.46 -1.80 -11.92
N PRO A 161 -15.19 -1.35 -11.99
CA PRO A 161 -14.74 -0.49 -13.08
C PRO A 161 -14.88 -1.13 -14.47
N LEU A 162 -14.78 -2.46 -14.59
CA LEU A 162 -14.95 -3.13 -15.89
C LEU A 162 -16.38 -3.04 -16.45
N LEU A 163 -17.40 -2.71 -15.64
CA LEU A 163 -18.74 -2.36 -16.15
C LEU A 163 -18.78 -0.97 -16.83
N GLY A 164 -17.76 -0.15 -16.56
CA GLY A 164 -17.49 1.14 -17.19
C GLY A 164 -16.35 1.10 -18.20
N LEU A 165 -16.02 -0.06 -18.78
CA LEU A 165 -14.86 -0.23 -19.67
C LEU A 165 -14.87 0.71 -20.88
N HIS A 166 -16.05 1.03 -21.42
CA HIS A 166 -16.19 2.01 -22.50
C HIS A 166 -15.66 3.39 -22.09
N GLU A 167 -16.00 3.84 -20.88
CA GLU A 167 -15.55 5.11 -20.33
C GLU A 167 -14.03 5.08 -20.03
N ILE A 168 -13.51 3.95 -19.53
CA ILE A 168 -12.06 3.72 -19.34
C ILE A 168 -11.31 3.89 -20.65
N ARG A 169 -11.77 3.25 -21.74
CA ARG A 169 -11.15 3.34 -23.08
C ARG A 169 -11.03 4.78 -23.56
N ILE A 170 -12.13 5.54 -23.48
CA ILE A 170 -12.17 6.93 -23.91
C ILE A 170 -11.17 7.76 -23.10
N MET A 171 -11.26 7.68 -21.77
CA MET A 171 -10.42 8.50 -20.90
C MET A 171 -8.94 8.16 -21.00
N GLN A 172 -8.60 6.87 -20.96
CA GLN A 172 -7.21 6.45 -21.00
C GLN A 172 -6.56 6.84 -22.33
N ASN A 173 -7.29 6.72 -23.45
CA ASN A 173 -6.80 7.19 -24.76
C ASN A 173 -6.59 8.71 -24.79
N LYS A 174 -7.53 9.51 -24.28
CA LYS A 174 -7.38 10.97 -24.19
C LYS A 174 -6.17 11.36 -23.33
N LEU A 175 -5.94 10.66 -22.21
CA LEU A 175 -4.78 10.91 -21.34
C LEU A 175 -3.46 10.56 -22.03
N ILE A 176 -3.38 9.42 -22.72
CA ILE A 176 -2.19 9.02 -23.48
C ILE A 176 -1.90 10.01 -24.61
N GLU A 177 -2.93 10.41 -25.37
CA GLU A 177 -2.79 11.40 -26.45
C GLU A 177 -2.26 12.73 -25.91
N LEU A 178 -2.89 13.27 -24.87
CA LEU A 178 -2.48 14.52 -24.24
C LEU A 178 -1.04 14.44 -23.69
N ALA A 179 -0.70 13.36 -23.00
CA ALA A 179 0.62 13.18 -22.41
C ALA A 179 1.74 13.03 -23.47
N SER A 180 1.43 12.39 -24.61
CA SER A 180 2.37 12.23 -25.71
C SER A 180 2.81 13.56 -26.34
N GLN A 181 1.97 14.59 -26.26
CA GLN A 181 2.29 15.93 -26.77
C GLN A 181 3.30 16.68 -25.90
N LYS A 182 3.54 16.20 -24.67
CA LYS A 182 4.30 16.90 -23.62
C LYS A 182 5.43 16.07 -23.00
N ASP A 183 5.74 14.90 -23.57
CA ASP A 183 6.72 13.93 -23.03
C ASP A 183 6.43 13.51 -21.58
N VAL A 184 5.13 13.40 -21.25
CA VAL A 184 4.66 12.95 -19.93
C VAL A 184 4.36 11.46 -19.99
N GLN A 185 4.80 10.70 -19.00
CA GLN A 185 4.48 9.28 -18.92
C GLN A 185 3.04 9.08 -18.44
N VAL A 186 2.37 8.04 -18.92
CA VAL A 186 1.08 7.59 -18.39
C VAL A 186 1.22 6.15 -17.91
N SER A 187 0.64 5.86 -16.76
CA SER A 187 0.36 4.49 -16.37
C SER A 187 -0.87 4.41 -15.49
N GLY A 188 -1.35 3.21 -15.26
CA GLY A 188 -2.47 3.04 -14.36
C GLY A 188 -2.55 1.67 -13.73
N MET A 189 -3.50 1.57 -12.81
CA MET A 189 -3.94 0.33 -12.20
C MET A 189 -5.45 0.25 -12.15
N ILE A 190 -5.99 -0.95 -11.98
CA ILE A 190 -7.43 -1.18 -11.82
C ILE A 190 -7.71 -2.02 -10.58
N ILE A 191 -8.71 -1.65 -9.80
CA ILE A 191 -9.23 -2.49 -8.71
C ILE A 191 -10.53 -3.13 -9.18
N THR A 192 -10.48 -4.43 -9.50
CA THR A 192 -11.61 -5.16 -10.08
C THR A 192 -11.94 -6.40 -9.24
N ASN A 193 -13.19 -6.84 -9.26
CA ASN A 193 -13.56 -8.13 -8.71
C ASN A 193 -13.04 -9.33 -9.54
N GLY A 194 -12.48 -9.08 -10.72
CA GLY A 194 -11.84 -10.09 -11.58
C GLY A 194 -12.80 -10.91 -12.44
N TYR A 195 -14.11 -10.79 -12.27
CA TYR A 195 -15.12 -11.58 -13.01
C TYR A 195 -15.14 -11.24 -14.52
N GLY A 196 -14.89 -9.97 -14.85
CA GLY A 196 -14.83 -9.45 -16.22
C GLY A 196 -13.41 -9.40 -16.81
N LEU A 197 -12.38 -9.79 -16.06
CA LEU A 197 -10.97 -9.72 -16.48
C LEU A 197 -10.61 -10.88 -17.41
N THR A 198 -11.32 -11.02 -18.54
CA THR A 198 -10.99 -12.06 -19.53
C THR A 198 -9.61 -11.78 -20.13
N LYS A 199 -9.06 -12.77 -20.86
CA LYS A 199 -7.78 -12.60 -21.57
C LYS A 199 -7.80 -11.35 -22.45
N GLU A 200 -8.84 -11.18 -23.26
CA GLU A 200 -9.00 -10.05 -24.18
C GLU A 200 -8.99 -8.72 -23.45
N ILE A 201 -9.71 -8.63 -22.32
CA ILE A 201 -9.71 -7.42 -21.49
C ILE A 201 -8.34 -7.18 -20.86
N SER A 202 -7.67 -8.22 -20.37
CA SER A 202 -6.32 -8.07 -19.80
C SER A 202 -5.28 -7.63 -20.84
N ASP A 203 -5.39 -8.11 -22.09
CA ASP A 203 -4.56 -7.66 -23.21
C ASP A 203 -4.82 -6.18 -23.52
N GLU A 204 -6.09 -5.77 -23.51
CA GLU A 204 -6.50 -4.39 -23.74
C GLU A 204 -6.01 -3.43 -22.64
N LEU A 205 -6.08 -3.83 -21.36
CA LEU A 205 -5.57 -3.04 -20.24
C LEU A 205 -4.07 -2.74 -20.42
N VAL A 206 -3.27 -3.73 -20.82
CA VAL A 206 -1.83 -3.55 -21.08
C VAL A 206 -1.59 -2.59 -22.23
N GLN A 207 -2.35 -2.69 -23.33
CA GLN A 207 -2.27 -1.75 -24.45
C GLN A 207 -2.60 -0.31 -24.03
N MET A 208 -3.52 -0.16 -23.10
CA MET A 208 -3.92 1.09 -22.46
C MET A 208 -2.95 1.60 -21.38
N GLN A 209 -1.77 0.98 -21.24
CA GLN A 209 -0.75 1.31 -20.22
C GLN A 209 -1.24 1.13 -18.77
N ILE A 210 -2.29 0.34 -18.56
CA ILE A 210 -2.75 -0.10 -17.24
C ILE A 210 -1.97 -1.37 -16.90
N LYS A 211 -0.97 -1.23 -16.03
CA LYS A 211 0.07 -2.25 -15.78
C LYS A 211 -0.25 -3.16 -14.61
N THR A 212 -1.19 -2.77 -13.75
CA THR A 212 -1.52 -3.52 -12.54
C THR A 212 -3.02 -3.71 -12.36
N ALA A 213 -3.44 -4.90 -11.96
CA ALA A 213 -4.79 -5.17 -11.49
C ALA A 213 -4.76 -5.72 -10.07
N GLN A 214 -5.58 -5.17 -9.16
CA GLN A 214 -5.86 -5.81 -7.89
C GLN A 214 -7.17 -6.60 -8.01
N VAL A 215 -7.12 -7.90 -7.70
CA VAL A 215 -8.27 -8.80 -7.70
C VAL A 215 -8.50 -9.33 -6.29
N THR A 216 -9.74 -9.28 -5.80
CA THR A 216 -10.06 -9.77 -4.46
C THR A 216 -10.61 -11.20 -4.49
N ILE A 217 -9.98 -12.09 -3.72
CA ILE A 217 -10.44 -13.47 -3.48
C ILE A 217 -10.38 -13.76 -1.97
N ASP A 218 -11.52 -14.04 -1.33
CA ASP A 218 -11.61 -14.11 0.14
C ASP A 218 -11.24 -15.47 0.77
N GLY A 219 -10.86 -16.47 -0.03
CA GLY A 219 -10.57 -17.82 0.44
C GLY A 219 -10.93 -18.90 -0.59
N PRO A 220 -11.05 -20.18 -0.16
CA PRO A 220 -11.45 -21.28 -1.02
C PRO A 220 -12.84 -21.04 -1.63
N GLU A 221 -13.18 -21.79 -2.68
CA GLU A 221 -14.40 -21.59 -3.49
C GLU A 221 -15.66 -21.37 -2.64
N GLU A 222 -15.90 -22.23 -1.65
CA GLU A 222 -17.07 -22.14 -0.79
C GLU A 222 -17.09 -20.84 0.03
N ILE A 223 -15.96 -20.47 0.63
CA ILE A 223 -15.83 -19.26 1.47
C ILE A 223 -15.96 -18.00 0.61
N HIS A 224 -15.27 -17.97 -0.54
CA HIS A 224 -15.36 -16.87 -1.49
C HIS A 224 -16.79 -16.67 -1.98
N ASN A 225 -17.48 -17.72 -2.40
CA ASN A 225 -18.82 -17.61 -2.97
C ASN A 225 -19.87 -17.19 -1.93
N ARG A 226 -19.65 -17.42 -0.63
CA ARG A 226 -20.53 -16.91 0.45
C ARG A 226 -20.45 -15.40 0.61
N THR A 227 -19.29 -14.80 0.34
CA THR A 227 -19.06 -13.36 0.58
C THR A 227 -18.96 -12.55 -0.71
N ARG A 228 -18.68 -13.18 -1.85
CA ARG A 228 -18.51 -12.54 -3.15
C ARG A 228 -19.33 -13.32 -4.17
N PHE A 229 -20.63 -13.05 -4.20
CA PHE A 229 -21.58 -13.61 -5.14
C PHE A 229 -22.13 -12.52 -6.06
N LEU A 230 -22.60 -12.92 -7.23
CA LEU A 230 -23.31 -12.07 -8.17
C LEU A 230 -24.64 -11.59 -7.58
N LYS A 231 -25.26 -10.53 -8.14
CA LYS A 231 -26.59 -10.05 -7.70
C LYS A 231 -27.68 -11.15 -7.66
N ASN A 232 -27.55 -12.18 -8.50
CA ASN A 232 -28.48 -13.32 -8.58
C ASN A 232 -28.14 -14.45 -7.58
N GLY A 233 -27.10 -14.31 -6.76
CA GLY A 233 -26.68 -15.31 -5.78
C GLY A 233 -25.65 -16.34 -6.29
N GLU A 234 -25.27 -16.30 -7.56
CA GLU A 234 -24.31 -17.26 -8.12
C GLU A 234 -22.87 -16.98 -7.67
N GLY A 235 -22.11 -18.05 -7.47
CA GLY A 235 -20.69 -18.00 -7.10
C GLY A 235 -19.80 -17.49 -8.22
N THR A 236 -18.69 -16.84 -7.86
CA THR A 236 -17.80 -16.14 -8.80
C THR A 236 -16.39 -16.71 -8.86
N TYR A 237 -16.00 -17.54 -7.89
CA TYR A 237 -14.64 -18.04 -7.71
C TYR A 237 -14.05 -18.66 -8.99
N ARG A 238 -14.73 -19.65 -9.57
CA ARG A 238 -14.22 -20.41 -10.73
C ARG A 238 -13.93 -19.53 -11.93
N ARG A 239 -14.82 -18.56 -12.21
CA ARG A 239 -14.63 -17.63 -13.31
C ARG A 239 -13.45 -16.71 -13.08
N ILE A 240 -13.29 -16.19 -11.85
CA ILE A 240 -12.15 -15.36 -11.50
C ILE A 240 -10.84 -16.14 -11.65
N ILE A 241 -10.75 -17.37 -11.11
CA ILE A 241 -9.55 -18.20 -11.25
C ILE A 241 -9.23 -18.48 -12.72
N ASN A 242 -10.23 -18.86 -13.53
CA ASN A 242 -10.03 -19.09 -14.96
C ASN A 242 -9.52 -17.83 -15.68
N ASN A 243 -10.07 -16.67 -15.36
CA ASN A 243 -9.62 -15.39 -15.91
C ASN A 243 -8.16 -15.09 -15.52
N LEU A 244 -7.79 -15.30 -14.25
CA LEU A 244 -6.43 -15.08 -13.76
C LEU A 244 -5.41 -15.98 -14.47
N LEU A 245 -5.75 -17.25 -14.71
CA LEU A 245 -4.88 -18.19 -15.44
C LEU A 245 -4.65 -17.79 -16.90
N GLN A 246 -5.59 -17.05 -17.50
CA GLN A 246 -5.53 -16.60 -18.89
C GLN A 246 -5.11 -15.13 -19.05
N ALA A 247 -4.94 -14.40 -17.95
CA ALA A 247 -4.60 -12.98 -17.99
C ALA A 247 -3.26 -12.74 -18.71
N ASN A 248 -3.10 -11.58 -19.33
CA ASN A 248 -1.86 -11.18 -19.98
C ASN A 248 -0.68 -11.22 -18.98
N GLU A 249 0.45 -11.80 -19.38
CA GLU A 249 1.64 -11.95 -18.52
C GLU A 249 2.33 -10.63 -18.19
N ASN A 250 2.10 -9.59 -18.99
CA ASN A 250 2.60 -8.24 -18.74
C ASN A 250 1.69 -7.40 -17.82
N LEU A 251 0.52 -7.94 -17.43
CA LEU A 251 -0.33 -7.32 -16.41
C LEU A 251 0.05 -7.90 -15.04
N GLU A 252 0.62 -7.09 -14.15
CA GLU A 252 0.85 -7.53 -12.78
C GLU A 252 -0.50 -7.66 -12.07
N VAL A 253 -0.81 -8.83 -11.53
CA VAL A 253 -2.04 -9.07 -10.78
C VAL A 253 -1.72 -9.30 -9.31
N VAL A 254 -2.29 -8.46 -8.46
CA VAL A 254 -2.20 -8.63 -7.02
C VAL A 254 -3.49 -9.26 -6.52
N ILE A 255 -3.42 -10.48 -5.98
CA ILE A 255 -4.56 -11.12 -5.34
C ILE A 255 -4.63 -10.61 -3.89
N ARG A 256 -5.59 -9.74 -3.61
CA ARG A 256 -5.90 -9.31 -2.23
C ARG A 256 -6.83 -10.32 -1.58
N VAL A 257 -6.39 -10.91 -0.47
CA VAL A 257 -7.21 -11.80 0.36
C VAL A 257 -7.65 -11.04 1.60
N ASN A 258 -8.96 -10.82 1.73
CA ASN A 258 -9.54 -10.16 2.89
C ASN A 258 -9.63 -11.15 4.05
N ILE A 259 -8.96 -10.86 5.16
CA ILE A 259 -8.88 -11.72 6.33
C ILE A 259 -9.73 -11.19 7.49
N GLN A 260 -10.47 -12.12 8.09
CA GLN A 260 -11.32 -11.99 9.28
C GLN A 260 -11.03 -13.17 10.23
N LYS A 261 -11.47 -13.05 11.49
CA LYS A 261 -11.27 -14.08 12.51
C LYS A 261 -11.84 -15.43 12.11
N GLU A 262 -12.91 -15.44 11.32
CA GLU A 262 -13.65 -16.64 10.92
C GLU A 262 -13.04 -17.34 9.70
N ASN A 263 -12.42 -16.59 8.78
CA ASN A 263 -11.89 -17.15 7.53
C ASN A 263 -10.39 -17.48 7.57
N ILE A 264 -9.64 -16.95 8.55
CA ILE A 264 -8.19 -17.16 8.65
C ILE A 264 -7.79 -18.65 8.66
N LYS A 265 -8.61 -19.50 9.30
CA LYS A 265 -8.37 -20.95 9.37
C LYS A 265 -8.41 -21.67 8.03
N TYR A 266 -9.02 -21.07 7.00
CA TYR A 266 -9.08 -21.62 5.64
C TYR A 266 -7.93 -21.16 4.75
N VAL A 267 -7.04 -20.28 5.24
CA VAL A 267 -5.91 -19.78 4.44
C VAL A 267 -4.98 -20.91 3.96
N PRO A 268 -4.58 -21.91 4.77
CA PRO A 268 -3.76 -23.02 4.27
C PRO A 268 -4.40 -23.75 3.08
N GLU A 269 -5.69 -24.11 3.21
CA GLU A 269 -6.47 -24.76 2.15
C GLU A 269 -6.57 -23.87 0.90
N PHE A 270 -6.78 -22.57 1.09
CA PHE A 270 -6.87 -21.61 -0.01
C PHE A 270 -5.56 -21.55 -0.81
N VAL A 271 -4.42 -21.42 -0.13
CA VAL A 271 -3.11 -21.36 -0.79
C VAL A 271 -2.83 -22.68 -1.53
N ASP A 272 -3.21 -23.81 -0.95
CA ASP A 272 -3.14 -25.11 -1.63
C ASP A 272 -4.02 -25.15 -2.90
N SER A 273 -5.24 -24.59 -2.82
CA SER A 273 -6.14 -24.53 -3.98
C SER A 273 -5.58 -23.65 -5.11
N LEU A 274 -4.93 -22.52 -4.78
CA LEU A 274 -4.28 -21.64 -5.78
C LEU A 274 -3.14 -22.37 -6.49
N LYS A 275 -2.35 -23.16 -5.74
CA LYS A 275 -1.28 -23.99 -6.29
C LYS A 275 -1.81 -25.11 -7.18
N GLN A 276 -2.86 -25.81 -6.74
CA GLN A 276 -3.46 -26.90 -7.50
C GLN A 276 -3.98 -26.45 -8.88
N VAL A 277 -4.55 -25.24 -8.96
CA VAL A 277 -5.04 -24.69 -10.24
C VAL A 277 -3.93 -24.02 -11.08
N GLY A 278 -2.71 -23.90 -10.54
CA GLY A 278 -1.53 -23.42 -11.27
C GLY A 278 -1.27 -21.91 -11.19
N ILE A 279 -1.82 -21.18 -10.21
CA ILE A 279 -1.51 -19.75 -10.01
C ILE A 279 -0.05 -19.55 -9.58
N ASP A 280 0.55 -20.51 -8.87
CA ASP A 280 1.97 -20.49 -8.47
C ASP A 280 2.92 -20.46 -9.68
N LYS A 281 2.47 -20.92 -10.85
CA LYS A 281 3.25 -20.90 -12.10
C LYS A 281 3.19 -19.55 -12.83
N ARG A 282 2.42 -18.59 -12.31
CA ARG A 282 2.20 -17.27 -12.92
C ARG A 282 3.02 -16.21 -12.17
N ASN A 283 4.22 -15.93 -12.66
CA ASN A 283 5.17 -14.99 -12.01
C ASN A 283 4.61 -13.56 -11.86
N ASN A 284 3.64 -13.18 -12.70
CA ASN A 284 2.98 -11.89 -12.65
C ASN A 284 1.81 -11.83 -11.65
N ILE A 285 1.50 -12.92 -10.93
CA ILE A 285 0.39 -12.99 -9.98
C ILE A 285 0.89 -13.19 -8.55
N LYS A 286 0.64 -12.20 -7.69
CA LYS A 286 1.16 -12.17 -6.31
C LYS A 286 0.03 -12.04 -5.29
N PRO A 287 -0.24 -13.06 -4.47
CA PRO A 287 -1.20 -12.95 -3.39
C PRO A 287 -0.64 -12.19 -2.19
N TYR A 288 -1.51 -11.50 -1.45
CA TYR A 288 -1.21 -10.99 -0.12
C TYR A 288 -2.47 -10.99 0.75
N PHE A 289 -2.26 -11.02 2.06
CA PHE A 289 -3.34 -10.98 3.03
C PHE A 289 -3.53 -9.57 3.57
N SER A 290 -4.78 -9.16 3.75
CA SER A 290 -5.09 -7.87 4.33
C SER A 290 -6.27 -7.97 5.27
N LEU A 291 -6.15 -7.34 6.43
CA LEU A 291 -7.22 -7.34 7.41
C LEU A 291 -8.45 -6.57 6.89
N VAL A 292 -9.64 -7.15 7.11
CA VAL A 292 -10.89 -6.42 6.95
C VAL A 292 -11.04 -5.50 8.15
N ARG A 293 -11.37 -4.24 7.87
CA ARG A 293 -11.62 -3.22 8.88
C ARG A 293 -13.10 -2.92 8.94
N ASP A 294 -13.57 -2.63 10.13
CA ASP A 294 -14.93 -2.14 10.34
C ASP A 294 -15.00 -0.66 9.96
N TYR A 295 -15.98 -0.34 9.11
CA TYR A 295 -16.28 1.00 8.63
C TYR A 295 -17.64 1.52 9.14
N GLU A 296 -18.21 0.85 10.15
CA GLU A 296 -19.50 1.18 10.80
C GLU A 296 -20.74 1.05 9.90
N ILE A 297 -20.65 0.19 8.89
CA ILE A 297 -21.63 0.11 7.79
C ILE A 297 -22.78 -0.81 8.16
N ASP A 298 -22.50 -1.82 8.99
CA ASP A 298 -23.50 -2.72 9.53
C ASP A 298 -23.11 -3.11 10.96
N LYS A 299 -23.85 -2.58 11.95
CA LYS A 299 -23.59 -2.75 13.39
C LYS A 299 -23.74 -4.21 13.88
N GLY A 300 -24.20 -5.14 13.03
CA GLY A 300 -24.46 -6.54 13.40
C GLY A 300 -23.41 -7.57 12.95
N TYR A 301 -23.06 -7.62 11.66
CA TYR A 301 -22.34 -8.77 11.08
C TYR A 301 -20.81 -8.62 11.05
N ILE A 302 -20.29 -7.39 10.99
CA ILE A 302 -18.85 -7.12 10.76
C ILE A 302 -18.08 -6.95 12.10
N TYR A 303 -18.78 -6.58 13.17
CA TYR A 303 -18.14 -6.14 14.42
C TYR A 303 -17.38 -7.25 15.17
N SER A 304 -17.91 -8.49 15.21
CA SER A 304 -17.26 -9.60 15.93
C SER A 304 -16.17 -10.33 15.14
N SER A 305 -16.11 -10.09 13.82
CA SER A 305 -15.25 -10.81 12.88
C SER A 305 -13.93 -10.09 12.56
N CYS A 306 -13.85 -8.78 12.83
CA CYS A 306 -12.65 -8.00 12.52
C CYS A 306 -11.54 -8.22 13.55
N PHE A 307 -10.30 -8.27 13.05
CA PHE A 307 -9.10 -8.17 13.87
C PHE A 307 -8.80 -6.71 14.22
N SER A 308 -8.31 -6.46 15.42
CA SER A 308 -7.49 -5.26 15.68
C SER A 308 -6.16 -5.38 14.94
N VAL A 309 -5.48 -4.25 14.70
CA VAL A 309 -4.16 -4.28 14.04
C VAL A 309 -3.14 -5.12 14.82
N PRO A 310 -2.99 -5.00 16.15
CA PRO A 310 -2.09 -5.85 16.92
C PRO A 310 -2.39 -7.34 16.74
N GLU A 311 -3.66 -7.76 16.91
CA GLU A 311 -4.05 -9.16 16.77
C GLU A 311 -3.74 -9.70 15.35
N PHE A 312 -4.03 -8.92 14.30
CA PHE A 312 -3.71 -9.32 12.93
C PHE A 312 -2.20 -9.40 12.70
N SER A 313 -1.41 -8.51 13.29
CA SER A 313 0.04 -8.46 13.10
C SER A 313 0.74 -9.73 13.60
N GLU A 314 0.20 -10.36 14.65
CA GLU A 314 0.68 -11.65 15.17
C GLU A 314 0.45 -12.81 14.19
N GLU A 315 -0.61 -12.72 13.38
CA GLU A 315 -0.97 -13.73 12.40
C GLU A 315 -0.35 -13.48 11.03
N GLU A 316 -0.17 -12.22 10.64
CA GLU A 316 0.27 -11.82 9.30
C GLU A 316 1.57 -12.50 8.87
N SER A 317 2.56 -12.59 9.76
CA SER A 317 3.81 -13.34 9.54
C SER A 317 3.57 -14.82 9.24
N LYS A 318 2.67 -15.48 9.99
CA LYS A 318 2.33 -16.89 9.78
C LYS A 318 1.66 -17.06 8.41
N LEU A 319 0.76 -16.14 8.04
CA LEU A 319 0.09 -16.17 6.75
C LEU A 319 1.08 -15.97 5.60
N ARG A 320 2.00 -15.00 5.72
CA ARG A 320 3.07 -14.79 4.73
C ARG A 320 3.94 -16.04 4.57
N GLN A 321 4.29 -16.69 5.66
CA GLN A 321 5.07 -17.94 5.64
C GLN A 321 4.35 -19.10 4.94
N ILE A 322 3.01 -19.16 5.01
CA ILE A 322 2.23 -20.15 4.24
C ILE A 322 2.41 -19.93 2.73
N LEU A 323 2.39 -18.67 2.26
CA LEU A 323 2.62 -18.35 0.84
C LEU A 323 4.03 -18.76 0.40
N LEU A 324 5.05 -18.34 1.15
CA LEU A 324 6.46 -18.62 0.83
C LEU A 324 6.73 -20.13 0.76
N LYS A 325 6.29 -20.91 1.76
CA LYS A 325 6.44 -22.38 1.79
C LYS A 325 5.75 -23.08 0.63
N LYS A 326 4.76 -22.46 0.01
CA LYS A 326 4.02 -23.01 -1.13
C LYS A 326 4.57 -22.53 -2.48
N GLY A 327 5.58 -21.65 -2.48
CA GLY A 327 6.27 -21.15 -3.66
C GLY A 327 5.71 -19.84 -4.22
N PHE A 328 4.85 -19.15 -3.47
CA PHE A 328 4.34 -17.84 -3.87
C PHE A 328 5.27 -16.72 -3.39
N GLN A 329 5.38 -15.66 -4.20
CA GLN A 329 5.96 -14.38 -3.79
C GLN A 329 4.86 -13.43 -3.30
N PRO A 330 4.83 -13.06 -2.01
CA PRO A 330 3.86 -12.10 -1.50
C PRO A 330 4.05 -10.70 -2.09
N ALA A 331 2.96 -10.00 -2.42
CA ALA A 331 3.04 -8.67 -3.03
C ALA A 331 3.58 -7.57 -2.08
N ASN A 332 3.56 -7.80 -0.77
CA ASN A 332 3.89 -6.83 0.27
C ASN A 332 5.20 -7.14 1.03
N SER A 333 6.17 -7.80 0.39
CA SER A 333 7.41 -8.25 1.04
C SER A 333 8.46 -7.14 1.27
N ASN A 334 8.33 -5.99 0.62
CA ASN A 334 9.35 -4.93 0.70
C ASN A 334 9.17 -4.05 1.94
N ILE A 335 10.09 -4.18 2.90
CA ILE A 335 10.21 -3.27 4.04
C ILE A 335 11.11 -2.09 3.64
N GLN A 336 10.53 -1.11 2.95
CA GLN A 336 11.21 0.11 2.56
C GLN A 336 10.50 1.32 3.19
N PRO A 337 11.22 2.41 3.50
CA PRO A 337 10.62 3.61 4.06
C PRO A 337 9.58 4.19 3.11
N LYS A 338 8.35 4.34 3.61
CA LYS A 338 7.21 4.88 2.86
C LYS A 338 7.15 6.39 3.04
N LEU A 339 8.20 7.08 2.61
CA LEU A 339 8.32 8.53 2.81
C LEU A 339 7.23 9.33 2.08
N TYR A 340 6.61 8.73 1.05
CA TYR A 340 5.43 9.26 0.38
C TYR A 340 4.16 8.76 1.08
N GLY A 341 3.31 9.70 1.50
CA GLY A 341 2.03 9.42 2.15
C GLY A 341 0.91 9.03 1.18
N CYS A 342 -0.26 8.73 1.73
CA CYS A 342 -1.48 8.47 0.95
C CYS A 342 -1.89 9.68 0.10
N GLY A 343 -2.34 9.45 -1.15
CA GLY A 343 -2.86 10.51 -2.02
C GLY A 343 -4.01 11.32 -1.42
N ALA A 344 -4.77 10.75 -0.47
CA ALA A 344 -5.85 11.46 0.22
C ALA A 344 -5.39 12.73 0.94
N VAL A 345 -4.12 12.82 1.32
CA VAL A 345 -3.57 13.99 2.01
C VAL A 345 -2.67 14.85 1.12
N SER A 346 -2.52 14.50 -0.16
CA SER A 346 -1.70 15.24 -1.13
C SER A 346 -2.58 16.09 -2.06
N PRO A 347 -2.22 17.35 -2.36
CA PRO A 347 -2.90 18.18 -3.35
C PRO A 347 -2.80 17.65 -4.79
N ASN A 348 -1.71 16.96 -5.15
CA ASN A 348 -1.50 16.39 -6.50
C ASN A 348 -2.22 15.04 -6.70
N SER A 349 -3.24 14.77 -5.88
CA SER A 349 -4.05 13.58 -5.96
C SER A 349 -5.53 13.94 -5.84
N ILE A 350 -6.33 13.52 -6.82
CA ILE A 350 -7.78 13.70 -6.83
C ILE A 350 -8.52 12.38 -6.97
N LEU A 351 -9.73 12.32 -6.45
CA LEU A 351 -10.69 11.26 -6.75
C LEU A 351 -11.92 11.88 -7.39
N VAL A 352 -12.39 11.32 -8.50
CA VAL A 352 -13.56 11.81 -9.24
C VAL A 352 -14.61 10.71 -9.34
N GLU A 353 -15.81 11.00 -8.82
CA GLU A 353 -17.01 10.16 -8.96
C GLU A 353 -17.66 10.33 -10.35
N PRO A 354 -18.58 9.43 -10.77
CA PRO A 354 -19.18 9.51 -12.11
C PRO A 354 -19.92 10.81 -12.44
N ASP A 355 -20.41 11.53 -11.43
CA ASP A 355 -21.12 12.81 -11.58
C ASP A 355 -20.21 14.04 -11.44
N GLY A 356 -18.89 13.82 -11.42
CA GLY A 356 -17.89 14.87 -11.29
C GLY A 356 -17.56 15.26 -9.84
N THR A 357 -18.26 14.71 -8.84
CA THR A 357 -17.96 15.00 -7.43
C THR A 357 -16.51 14.64 -7.10
N LEU A 358 -15.82 15.55 -6.43
CA LEU A 358 -14.46 15.36 -5.95
C LEU A 358 -14.47 14.83 -4.52
N GLN A 359 -13.58 13.86 -4.26
CA GLN A 359 -13.32 13.31 -2.93
C GLN A 359 -11.81 13.20 -2.68
N LYS A 360 -11.40 13.02 -1.43
CA LYS A 360 -9.99 12.70 -1.09
C LYS A 360 -9.73 11.21 -0.87
N CYS A 361 -10.71 10.42 -0.43
CA CYS A 361 -10.49 9.03 0.00
C CYS A 361 -11.53 8.07 -0.57
N TRP A 362 -11.12 6.83 -0.85
CA TRP A 362 -11.99 5.76 -1.34
C TRP A 362 -13.13 5.45 -0.36
N ASN A 363 -12.84 5.51 0.94
CA ASN A 363 -13.82 5.17 1.99
C ASN A 363 -14.97 6.18 2.10
N VAL A 364 -14.80 7.41 1.61
CA VAL A 364 -15.85 8.44 1.63
C VAL A 364 -16.62 8.53 0.32
N VAL A 365 -16.25 7.73 -0.70
CA VAL A 365 -16.91 7.73 -2.00
C VAL A 365 -18.43 7.70 -1.84
N GLY A 366 -19.07 8.59 -2.59
CA GLY A 366 -20.50 8.89 -2.66
C GLY A 366 -21.23 9.18 -1.36
N ASP A 367 -20.50 9.43 -0.26
CA ASP A 367 -21.03 10.30 0.78
C ASP A 367 -20.84 11.75 0.31
N LYS A 368 -21.93 12.37 -0.18
CA LYS A 368 -21.87 13.73 -0.72
C LYS A 368 -21.61 14.79 0.35
N ASN A 369 -21.79 14.45 1.63
CA ASN A 369 -21.43 15.36 2.73
C ASN A 369 -19.91 15.47 2.92
N GLU A 370 -19.13 14.55 2.35
CA GLU A 370 -17.67 14.54 2.39
C GLU A 370 -17.02 15.14 1.15
N ALA A 371 -17.83 15.57 0.17
CA ALA A 371 -17.34 16.17 -1.06
C ALA A 371 -16.46 17.40 -0.78
N ILE A 372 -15.45 17.57 -1.63
CA ILE A 372 -14.52 18.71 -1.60
C ILE A 372 -14.69 19.66 -2.80
N GLY A 373 -15.71 19.42 -3.62
CA GLY A 373 -15.96 20.17 -4.85
C GLY A 373 -16.53 19.29 -5.96
N ASN A 374 -16.60 19.86 -7.17
CA ASN A 374 -16.92 19.16 -8.40
C ASN A 374 -15.90 19.52 -9.50
N ILE A 375 -15.47 18.53 -10.29
CA ILE A 375 -14.50 18.70 -11.37
C ILE A 375 -14.98 19.70 -12.44
N MET A 376 -16.29 19.83 -12.61
CA MET A 376 -16.91 20.76 -13.56
C MET A 376 -16.70 22.23 -13.15
N ASP A 377 -16.46 22.48 -11.86
CA ASP A 377 -16.36 23.82 -11.28
C ASP A 377 -14.90 24.24 -11.03
N ILE A 378 -13.90 23.42 -11.40
CA ILE A 378 -12.50 23.78 -11.21
C ILE A 378 -12.09 24.86 -12.22
N GLY A 379 -11.75 26.03 -11.70
CA GLY A 379 -11.16 27.16 -12.42
C GLY A 379 -10.05 27.84 -11.62
N ASP A 380 -9.63 29.04 -12.03
CA ASP A 380 -8.53 29.78 -11.40
C ASP A 380 -8.89 30.34 -10.00
N GLU A 381 -10.18 30.48 -9.69
CA GLU A 381 -10.69 30.93 -8.39
C GLU A 381 -11.40 29.78 -7.66
N PHE A 382 -11.23 29.70 -6.34
CA PHE A 382 -12.00 28.75 -5.52
C PHE A 382 -13.47 29.16 -5.52
N ASN A 383 -14.32 28.33 -6.14
CA ASN A 383 -15.77 28.53 -6.20
C ASN A 383 -16.55 27.49 -5.38
N GLY A 384 -15.89 26.88 -4.38
CA GLY A 384 -16.50 25.88 -3.51
C GLY A 384 -17.29 26.49 -2.36
N THR A 385 -18.15 25.67 -1.76
CA THR A 385 -18.88 25.97 -0.54
C THR A 385 -17.98 25.95 0.70
N LEU A 386 -18.42 26.59 1.78
CA LEU A 386 -17.73 26.50 3.08
C LEU A 386 -17.59 25.05 3.56
N GLN A 387 -18.59 24.20 3.29
CA GLN A 387 -18.56 22.79 3.69
C GLN A 387 -17.47 22.01 2.94
N GLU A 388 -17.28 22.27 1.65
CA GLU A 388 -16.24 21.64 0.84
C GLU A 388 -14.83 22.06 1.32
N LEU A 389 -14.64 23.34 1.66
CA LEU A 389 -13.40 23.82 2.28
C LEU A 389 -13.14 23.16 3.64
N ILE A 390 -14.18 23.02 4.47
CA ILE A 390 -14.10 22.30 5.75
C ILE A 390 -13.71 20.83 5.52
N ASN A 391 -14.24 20.18 4.49
CA ASN A 391 -13.93 18.79 4.19
C ASN A 391 -12.49 18.63 3.71
N GLU A 392 -12.04 19.47 2.78
CA GLU A 392 -10.67 19.42 2.26
C GLU A 392 -9.63 19.72 3.34
N SER A 393 -9.85 20.77 4.13
CA SER A 393 -8.89 21.22 5.15
C SER A 393 -8.57 20.14 6.19
N LYS A 394 -9.53 19.27 6.54
CA LYS A 394 -9.29 18.13 7.45
C LYS A 394 -8.18 17.19 6.94
N TRP A 395 -8.09 17.00 5.62
CA TRP A 395 -7.08 16.13 5.00
C TRP A 395 -5.71 16.78 4.92
N TYR A 396 -5.64 18.07 4.61
CA TYR A 396 -4.35 18.78 4.50
C TYR A 396 -3.79 19.25 5.85
N ALA A 397 -4.65 19.53 6.83
CA ALA A 397 -4.22 19.91 8.17
C ALA A 397 -3.72 18.71 9.00
N TRP A 398 -4.14 17.48 8.68
CA TRP A 398 -3.68 16.30 9.41
C TRP A 398 -2.18 16.07 9.22
N SER A 399 -1.47 15.77 10.30
CA SER A 399 -0.03 15.46 10.30
C SER A 399 0.32 14.48 11.42
N GLU A 400 0.96 13.38 11.07
CA GLU A 400 1.52 12.39 11.99
C GLU A 400 2.63 12.96 12.87
N PHE A 401 3.32 14.01 12.41
CA PHE A 401 4.37 14.70 13.15
C PHE A 401 3.85 15.55 14.30
N GLU A 402 2.52 15.66 14.47
CA GLU A 402 1.89 16.33 15.62
C GLU A 402 1.43 15.33 16.69
N ASN A 403 1.42 14.02 16.37
CA ASN A 403 1.01 12.98 17.30
C ASN A 403 2.22 12.47 18.11
N GLU A 404 2.15 12.56 19.44
CA GLU A 404 3.24 12.16 20.34
C GLU A 404 3.64 10.67 20.23
N ASP A 405 2.67 9.77 19.99
CA ASP A 405 3.00 8.35 19.78
C ASP A 405 3.82 8.17 18.50
N CYS A 406 3.44 8.86 17.42
CA CYS A 406 4.13 8.80 16.13
C CYS A 406 5.53 9.43 16.21
N LYS A 407 5.69 10.58 16.87
CA LYS A 407 7.00 11.24 17.09
C LYS A 407 8.02 10.33 17.76
N ASN A 408 7.54 9.45 18.63
CA ASN A 408 8.37 8.54 19.41
C ASN A 408 8.45 7.11 18.83
N CYS A 409 7.80 6.85 17.69
CA CYS A 409 7.70 5.52 17.12
C CYS A 409 8.92 5.17 16.25
N GLU A 410 9.55 4.03 16.54
CA GLU A 410 10.71 3.50 15.81
C GLU A 410 10.37 2.98 14.40
N VAL A 411 9.08 2.89 14.04
CA VAL A 411 8.63 2.47 12.70
C VAL A 411 8.02 3.61 11.89
N LEU A 412 8.08 4.85 12.37
CA LEU A 412 7.51 6.02 11.69
C LEU A 412 7.93 6.10 10.20
N PRO A 413 9.21 5.90 9.83
CA PRO A 413 9.63 5.84 8.44
C PRO A 413 8.88 4.85 7.53
N LEU A 414 8.38 3.74 8.10
CA LEU A 414 7.72 2.67 7.36
C LEU A 414 6.22 2.89 7.22
N CYS A 415 5.61 3.69 8.10
CA CYS A 415 4.16 3.84 8.16
C CYS A 415 3.64 5.26 7.92
N MET A 416 4.43 6.30 8.23
CA MET A 416 4.02 7.72 8.18
C MET A 416 2.68 7.99 8.88
N GLY A 417 2.51 7.42 10.07
CA GLY A 417 1.26 7.55 10.85
C GLY A 417 0.11 6.68 10.36
N GLY A 418 0.35 5.84 9.34
CA GLY A 418 -0.60 4.88 8.80
C GLY A 418 -1.72 5.52 7.98
N CYS A 419 -2.93 4.96 8.05
CA CYS A 419 -4.03 5.39 7.16
C CYS A 419 -4.67 6.72 7.64
N PRO A 420 -4.62 7.80 6.84
CA PRO A 420 -5.14 9.10 7.26
C PRO A 420 -6.65 9.12 7.50
N TYR A 421 -7.41 8.25 6.82
CA TYR A 421 -8.87 8.16 7.01
C TYR A 421 -9.25 7.96 8.48
N TYR A 422 -8.60 7.02 9.18
CA TYR A 422 -8.88 6.75 10.60
C TYR A 422 -8.44 7.91 11.51
N ALA A 423 -7.43 8.66 11.10
CA ALA A 423 -6.91 9.78 11.87
C ALA A 423 -7.72 11.08 11.68
N VAL A 424 -8.33 11.27 10.50
CA VAL A 424 -9.21 12.39 10.16
C VAL A 424 -10.62 12.16 10.69
N LYS A 425 -11.18 10.95 10.53
CA LYS A 425 -12.54 10.65 10.96
C LYS A 425 -12.69 10.43 12.47
N ARG A 426 -11.61 10.04 13.17
CA ARG A 426 -11.51 9.75 14.63
C ARG A 426 -12.78 9.20 15.27
N ASN A 427 -12.78 7.91 15.55
CA ASN A 427 -13.86 7.22 16.25
C ASN A 427 -13.28 6.35 17.36
N GLU A 428 -13.97 6.24 18.50
CA GLU A 428 -13.65 5.32 19.60
C GLU A 428 -13.35 3.89 19.12
N LEU A 429 -14.11 3.40 18.12
CA LEU A 429 -13.90 2.10 17.49
C LEU A 429 -12.52 2.00 16.82
N PHE A 430 -12.15 3.02 16.04
CA PHE A 430 -10.88 3.04 15.32
C PHE A 430 -9.69 3.11 16.27
N GLU A 431 -9.85 3.83 17.39
CA GLU A 431 -8.86 3.88 18.46
C GLU A 431 -8.73 2.53 19.16
N LYS A 432 -9.85 1.92 19.57
CA LYS A 432 -9.90 0.60 20.22
C LYS A 432 -9.21 -0.49 19.40
N TYR A 433 -9.40 -0.50 18.08
CA TYR A 433 -8.80 -1.50 17.19
C TYR A 433 -7.43 -1.07 16.61
N HIS A 434 -6.92 0.09 17.04
CA HIS A 434 -5.68 0.70 16.54
C HIS A 434 -5.64 0.83 15.02
N TYR A 435 -6.77 1.10 14.36
CA TYR A 435 -6.88 1.05 12.90
C TYR A 435 -6.00 2.03 12.15
N ARG A 436 -5.61 3.11 12.83
CA ARG A 436 -4.61 4.06 12.32
C ARG A 436 -3.26 3.39 12.07
N CYS A 437 -2.80 2.54 12.98
CA CYS A 437 -1.46 1.94 12.90
C CYS A 437 -1.39 0.87 11.80
N THR A 438 -0.19 0.68 11.25
CA THR A 438 0.13 -0.43 10.35
C THR A 438 0.73 -1.59 11.14
N SER A 439 0.74 -2.79 10.56
CA SER A 439 1.20 -3.99 11.24
C SER A 439 2.68 -3.93 11.64
N GLU A 440 3.51 -3.24 10.85
CA GLU A 440 4.95 -3.12 11.09
C GLU A 440 5.25 -2.56 12.49
N LYS A 441 4.35 -1.75 13.06
CA LYS A 441 4.48 -1.28 14.45
C LYS A 441 4.56 -2.42 15.47
N TYR A 442 3.89 -3.53 15.21
CA TYR A 442 3.73 -4.65 16.13
C TYR A 442 4.57 -5.87 15.72
N ASN A 443 4.79 -6.09 14.42
CA ASN A 443 5.46 -7.28 13.91
C ASN A 443 6.76 -7.03 13.14
N LEU A 444 7.33 -5.82 13.10
CA LEU A 444 8.56 -5.55 12.33
C LEU A 444 9.68 -6.57 12.62
N LYS A 445 9.88 -6.96 13.89
CA LYS A 445 10.88 -7.97 14.25
C LYS A 445 10.65 -9.31 13.53
N ASN A 446 9.40 -9.76 13.44
CA ASN A 446 9.06 -11.00 12.75
C ASN A 446 9.32 -10.86 11.25
N VAL A 447 8.91 -9.74 10.64
CA VAL A 447 9.15 -9.49 9.21
C VAL A 447 10.66 -9.44 8.89
N LEU A 448 11.47 -8.87 9.78
CA LEU A 448 12.93 -8.86 9.65
C LEU A 448 13.57 -10.23 9.87
N GLN A 449 12.99 -11.10 10.72
CA GLN A 449 13.41 -12.50 10.85
C GLN A 449 13.12 -13.29 9.57
N GLU A 450 11.99 -13.03 8.91
CA GLU A 450 11.67 -13.65 7.61
C GLU A 450 12.68 -13.25 6.53
N LEU A 451 13.07 -11.97 6.48
CA LEU A 451 14.16 -11.52 5.57
C LEU A 451 15.51 -12.18 5.90
N ALA A 452 15.78 -12.42 7.20
CA ALA A 452 16.99 -13.13 7.61
C ALA A 452 16.95 -14.60 7.18
N GLU A 453 15.79 -15.28 7.29
CA GLU A 453 15.60 -16.65 6.79
C GLU A 453 15.85 -16.73 5.28
N GLU A 454 15.27 -15.82 4.49
CA GLU A 454 15.46 -15.73 3.04
C GLU A 454 16.96 -15.59 2.70
N TYR A 455 17.66 -14.65 3.36
CA TYR A 455 19.10 -14.44 3.17
C TYR A 455 19.95 -15.67 3.52
N ILE A 456 19.66 -16.34 4.64
CA ILE A 456 20.41 -17.54 5.05
C ILE A 456 20.20 -18.66 4.03
N ASN A 457 18.96 -18.88 3.60
CA ASN A 457 18.62 -19.92 2.64
C ASN A 457 19.32 -19.68 1.29
N GLU A 458 19.29 -18.46 0.75
CA GLU A 458 20.00 -18.13 -0.50
C GLU A 458 21.50 -18.39 -0.43
N ASN A 459 22.13 -18.14 0.73
CA ASN A 459 23.56 -18.39 0.90
C ASN A 459 23.90 -19.86 1.11
N LEU A 460 22.99 -20.66 1.72
CA LEU A 460 23.16 -22.11 1.82
C LEU A 460 23.18 -22.74 0.41
N TYR A 461 22.23 -22.39 -0.46
CA TYR A 461 22.19 -22.91 -1.83
C TYR A 461 23.42 -22.50 -2.67
N LYS A 462 23.94 -21.28 -2.49
CA LYS A 462 25.19 -20.84 -3.16
C LYS A 462 26.45 -21.56 -2.68
N ASN A 463 26.43 -22.13 -1.47
CA ASN A 463 27.54 -22.92 -0.94
C ASN A 463 27.45 -24.37 -1.40
N GLU A 464 26.25 -24.94 -1.53
CA GLU A 464 26.04 -26.29 -2.10
C GLU A 464 26.43 -26.37 -3.59
N GLU A 465 26.19 -25.32 -4.39
CA GLU A 465 26.61 -25.27 -5.80
C GLU A 465 28.14 -25.16 -6.00
N LYS A 466 28.90 -24.84 -4.95
CA LYS A 466 30.37 -24.80 -5.00
C LYS A 466 31.04 -26.12 -4.58
N GLU A 467 30.26 -27.08 -4.07
CA GLU A 467 30.75 -28.40 -3.64
C GLU A 467 30.47 -29.52 -4.67
N VAL A 468 30.02 -29.19 -5.89
CA VAL A 468 29.77 -30.15 -6.99
C VAL A 468 30.87 -30.10 -8.06
#